data_AF-R7T5F2-F1
#
_entry.id   AF-R7T5F2-F1
#
_cell.length_a   1.000
_cell.length_b   1.000
_cell.length_c   1.000
_cell.angle_alpha   90.00
_cell.angle_beta   90.00
_cell.angle_gamma   90.00
#
_symmetry.space_group_name_H-M   'P 1'
#
loop_
_entity.id
_entity.type
_entity.pdbx_description
1 polymer ?
#
loop_
_entity_poly.entity_id
_entity_poly.type
_entity_poly.pdbx_seq_one_letter_code
_entity_poly.pdbx_strand_id
1 'polypeptide(L)'
;MNDSESGAQLLARLGNRPTLQNLDPTLLPGGLQPKDVLELYGESGSGKTQSLLHWTAKCILPSSWNDLELNGLDAGVIFIDNDYHFNLIRLVGIMESTIIAHCEAQKKENPTEADLEELIKSSLSHLQLYHCSSSHQFAITLFSLESILGHQPETCVLMIDSISSFYWLDRHSGGDRYKEQEKNLTAACTAIDNLRTTYQISIISSTSPLVQKKGIAGEDYSDFLCKAWLRLVNRRILFSQKSQQNFMAKWISADKVASSRIFAIGEQGLIFTE
;
A
#
# COMPACT_ATOMS: atom_id res chain seq x y z
N MET A 1 13.79 27.98 9.76
CA MET A 1 14.37 28.41 8.48
C MET A 1 13.20 28.65 7.54
N ASN A 2 13.10 29.84 6.95
CA ASN A 2 12.14 30.09 5.88
C ASN A 2 12.70 29.43 4.62
N ASP A 3 12.36 28.17 4.39
CA ASP A 3 12.78 27.48 3.18
C ASP A 3 11.87 27.95 2.05
N SER A 4 12.46 28.69 1.10
CA SER A 4 11.81 29.08 -0.14
C SER A 4 11.52 27.81 -0.95
N GLU A 5 10.23 27.53 -1.16
CA GLU A 5 9.76 26.44 -2.01
C GLU A 5 10.36 26.55 -3.42
N SER A 6 10.87 25.44 -3.96
CA SER A 6 11.39 25.40 -5.33
C SER A 6 10.24 25.32 -6.35
N GLY A 7 10.46 25.80 -7.57
CA GLY A 7 9.46 25.70 -8.63
C GLY A 7 9.04 24.25 -8.93
N ALA A 8 9.95 23.29 -8.78
CA ALA A 8 9.65 21.87 -8.91
C ALA A 8 8.72 21.38 -7.79
N GLN A 9 8.98 21.78 -6.54
CA GLN A 9 8.12 21.45 -5.39
C GLN A 9 6.70 22.02 -5.57
N LEU A 10 6.59 23.26 -6.04
CA LEU A 10 5.31 23.88 -6.34
C LEU A 10 4.55 23.11 -7.43
N LEU A 11 5.23 22.73 -8.52
CA LEU A 11 4.64 21.94 -9.60
C LEU A 11 4.25 20.53 -9.13
N ALA A 12 5.03 19.89 -8.28
CA ALA A 12 4.68 18.57 -7.73
C ALA A 12 3.49 18.62 -6.76
N ARG A 13 3.21 19.77 -6.16
CA ARG A 13 2.04 20.00 -5.29
C ARG A 13 0.78 20.40 -6.06
N LEU A 14 0.94 21.18 -7.13
CA LEU A 14 -0.18 21.70 -7.94
C LEU A 14 -0.47 20.85 -9.18
N GLY A 15 0.49 20.05 -9.61
CA GLY A 15 0.40 19.19 -10.77
C GLY A 15 -0.52 17.99 -10.54
N ASN A 16 -1.08 17.50 -11.63
CA ASN A 16 -1.90 16.29 -11.59
C ASN A 16 -0.97 15.06 -11.49
N ARG A 17 -1.17 14.25 -10.46
CA ARG A 17 -0.52 12.94 -10.32
C ARG A 17 -1.30 11.87 -11.10
N PRO A 18 -0.66 10.74 -11.46
CA PRO A 18 -1.37 9.59 -12.01
C PRO A 18 -2.57 9.17 -11.15
N THR A 19 -3.65 8.72 -11.79
CA THR A 19 -4.88 8.33 -11.10
C THR A 19 -4.83 6.89 -10.61
N LEU A 20 -5.28 6.67 -9.36
CA LEU A 20 -5.43 5.33 -8.77
C LEU A 20 -6.87 4.81 -8.87
N GLN A 21 -7.66 5.36 -9.80
CA GLN A 21 -9.08 4.99 -9.96
C GLN A 21 -9.28 3.49 -10.29
N ASN A 22 -8.34 2.90 -11.03
CA ASN A 22 -8.43 1.51 -11.49
C ASN A 22 -7.43 0.58 -10.78
N LEU A 23 -7.00 0.92 -9.56
CA LEU A 23 -6.03 0.12 -8.80
C LEU A 23 -6.51 -1.32 -8.57
N ASP A 24 -7.75 -1.46 -8.13
CA ASP A 24 -8.39 -2.77 -7.97
C ASP A 24 -9.91 -2.59 -8.00
N PRO A 25 -10.54 -2.72 -9.17
CA PRO A 25 -11.99 -2.53 -9.30
C PRO A 25 -12.82 -3.47 -8.42
N THR A 26 -12.24 -4.61 -8.01
CA THR A 26 -12.93 -5.65 -7.24
C THR A 26 -12.94 -5.34 -5.75
N LEU A 27 -11.80 -4.93 -5.19
CA LEU A 27 -11.64 -4.59 -3.76
C LEU A 27 -11.85 -3.11 -3.46
N LEU A 28 -11.62 -2.24 -4.44
CA LEU A 28 -11.69 -0.79 -4.34
C LEU A 28 -12.64 -0.24 -5.41
N PRO A 29 -13.96 -0.51 -5.30
CA PRO A 29 -14.93 0.04 -6.25
C PRO A 29 -14.88 1.57 -6.22
N GLY A 30 -14.69 2.19 -7.38
CA GLY A 30 -14.47 3.64 -7.52
C GLY A 30 -13.02 4.11 -7.29
N GLY A 31 -12.11 3.18 -7.00
CA GLY A 31 -10.68 3.41 -6.85
C GLY A 31 -10.28 4.21 -5.62
N LEU A 32 -8.97 4.50 -5.53
CA LEU A 32 -8.43 5.41 -4.53
C LEU A 32 -8.39 6.83 -5.07
N GLN A 33 -8.89 7.77 -4.28
CA GLN A 33 -8.86 9.18 -4.57
C GLN A 33 -7.61 9.80 -3.93
N PRO A 34 -7.12 10.94 -4.47
CA PRO A 34 -6.08 11.71 -3.84
C PRO A 34 -6.37 11.95 -2.36
N LYS A 35 -5.36 11.81 -1.50
CA LYS A 35 -5.45 11.98 -0.03
C LYS A 35 -6.19 10.87 0.72
N ASP A 36 -6.72 9.85 0.05
CA ASP A 36 -7.32 8.71 0.75
C ASP A 36 -6.32 7.99 1.65
N VAL A 37 -6.80 7.45 2.77
CA VAL A 37 -6.03 6.62 3.68
C VAL A 37 -6.78 5.31 3.89
N LEU A 38 -6.29 4.27 3.22
CA LEU A 38 -6.82 2.92 3.25
C LEU A 38 -6.06 2.07 4.27
N GLU A 39 -6.78 1.53 5.25
CA GLU A 39 -6.24 0.54 6.19
C GLU A 39 -6.69 -0.87 5.80
N LEU A 40 -5.71 -1.76 5.61
CA LEU A 40 -5.89 -3.21 5.48
C LEU A 40 -5.73 -3.82 6.87
N TYR A 41 -6.83 -4.24 7.50
CA TYR A 41 -6.79 -4.80 8.84
C TYR A 41 -7.04 -6.30 8.80
N GLY A 42 -6.24 -7.09 9.50
CA GLY A 42 -6.49 -8.52 9.63
C GLY A 42 -5.34 -9.27 10.27
N GLU A 43 -5.54 -10.53 10.63
CA GLU A 43 -4.49 -11.35 11.25
C GLU A 43 -3.26 -11.54 10.34
N SER A 44 -2.12 -11.89 10.94
CA SER A 44 -0.95 -12.28 10.15
C SER A 44 -1.31 -13.46 9.24
N GLY A 45 -0.80 -13.46 8.01
CA GLY A 45 -1.16 -14.46 7.01
C GLY A 45 -2.51 -14.25 6.31
N SER A 46 -3.27 -13.20 6.61
CA SER A 46 -4.58 -12.96 5.97
C SER A 46 -4.53 -12.41 4.53
N GLY A 47 -3.33 -12.24 3.94
CA GLY A 47 -3.14 -11.79 2.56
C GLY A 47 -2.81 -10.30 2.38
N LYS A 48 -2.73 -9.50 3.45
CA LYS A 48 -2.47 -8.03 3.37
C LYS A 48 -1.23 -7.67 2.56
N THR A 49 -0.07 -8.24 2.91
CA THR A 49 1.19 -8.00 2.18
C THR A 49 1.08 -8.45 0.72
N GLN A 50 0.38 -9.56 0.44
CA GLN A 50 0.17 -10.02 -0.93
C GLN A 50 -0.70 -9.05 -1.74
N SER A 51 -1.71 -8.43 -1.12
CA SER A 51 -2.48 -7.35 -1.73
C SER A 51 -1.62 -6.11 -2.00
N LEU A 52 -0.76 -5.71 -1.06
CA LEU A 52 0.17 -4.59 -1.28
C LEU A 52 1.14 -4.86 -2.44
N LEU A 53 1.69 -6.08 -2.55
CA LEU A 53 2.56 -6.46 -3.67
C LEU A 53 1.79 -6.49 -5.00
N HIS A 54 0.57 -7.02 -5.02
CA HIS A 54 -0.29 -7.04 -6.20
C HIS A 54 -0.62 -5.63 -6.69
N TRP A 55 -0.99 -4.73 -5.77
CA TRP A 55 -1.25 -3.33 -6.10
C TRP A 55 0.01 -2.57 -6.47
N THR A 56 1.16 -2.90 -5.88
CA THR A 56 2.46 -2.34 -6.29
C THR A 56 2.74 -2.68 -7.74
N ALA A 57 2.61 -3.95 -8.14
CA ALA A 57 2.77 -4.37 -9.53
C ALA A 57 1.82 -3.62 -10.48
N LYS A 58 0.54 -3.52 -10.12
CA LYS A 58 -0.47 -2.78 -10.90
C LYS A 58 -0.11 -1.30 -11.08
N CYS A 59 0.41 -0.65 -10.04
CA CYS A 59 0.82 0.75 -10.09
C CYS A 59 2.00 0.95 -11.05
N ILE A 60 3.07 0.18 -10.86
CA ILE A 60 4.35 0.47 -11.52
C ILE A 60 4.44 -0.03 -12.96
N LEU A 61 3.61 -1.01 -13.33
CA LEU A 61 3.50 -1.46 -14.72
C LEU A 61 2.91 -0.34 -15.61
N PRO A 62 3.34 -0.23 -16.88
CA PRO A 62 2.79 0.75 -17.80
C PRO A 62 1.38 0.35 -18.25
N SER A 63 0.62 1.31 -18.78
CA SER A 63 -0.71 1.03 -19.35
C SER A 63 -0.63 0.12 -20.59
N SER A 64 0.44 0.25 -21.37
CA SER A 64 0.68 -0.52 -22.59
C SER A 64 2.16 -0.68 -22.90
N TRP A 65 2.53 -1.76 -23.58
CA TRP A 65 3.90 -2.04 -24.04
C TRP A 65 3.86 -2.83 -25.37
N ASN A 66 4.55 -2.39 -26.43
CA ASN A 66 4.54 -3.06 -27.75
C ASN A 66 3.13 -3.48 -28.22
N ASP A 67 2.22 -2.49 -28.24
CA ASP A 67 0.79 -2.63 -28.55
C ASP A 67 -0.02 -3.51 -27.57
N LEU A 68 0.60 -4.16 -26.57
CA LEU A 68 -0.08 -4.96 -25.55
C LEU A 68 -0.67 -4.04 -24.48
N GLU A 69 -1.99 -4.13 -24.24
CA GLU A 69 -2.62 -3.41 -23.14
C GLU A 69 -2.39 -4.17 -21.81
N LEU A 70 -1.54 -3.63 -20.95
CA LEU A 70 -1.24 -4.19 -19.62
C LEU A 70 -2.17 -3.63 -18.54
N ASN A 71 -2.90 -2.54 -18.84
CA ASN A 71 -3.77 -1.84 -17.91
C ASN A 71 -3.04 -1.42 -16.61
N GLY A 72 -1.71 -1.28 -16.62
CA GLY A 72 -0.96 -0.69 -15.52
C GLY A 72 -1.27 0.81 -15.37
N LEU A 73 -0.85 1.40 -14.25
CA LEU A 73 -1.17 2.80 -13.94
C LEU A 73 -0.02 3.77 -14.23
N ASP A 74 1.17 3.26 -14.59
CA ASP A 74 2.37 4.07 -14.82
C ASP A 74 2.63 5.06 -13.66
N ALA A 75 2.53 4.52 -12.44
CA ALA A 75 2.43 5.28 -11.22
C ALA A 75 3.52 4.88 -10.23
N GLY A 76 4.20 5.88 -9.66
CA GLY A 76 5.24 5.66 -8.66
C GLY A 76 4.68 5.21 -7.31
N VAL A 77 5.41 4.29 -6.66
CA VAL A 77 5.08 3.73 -5.35
C VAL A 77 6.24 3.95 -4.40
N ILE A 78 5.97 4.55 -3.25
CA ILE A 78 6.87 4.46 -2.09
C ILE A 78 6.34 3.35 -1.20
N PHE A 79 7.17 2.36 -0.91
CA PHE A 79 6.86 1.25 -0.02
C PHE A 79 7.74 1.35 1.22
N ILE A 80 7.13 1.46 2.40
CA ILE A 80 7.83 1.39 3.67
C ILE A 80 7.53 0.04 4.31
N ASP A 81 8.56 -0.79 4.41
CA ASP A 81 8.51 -2.11 5.02
C ASP A 81 9.11 -2.04 6.43
N ASN A 82 8.22 -1.98 7.41
CA ASN A 82 8.54 -1.93 8.83
C ASN A 82 8.66 -3.34 9.45
N ASP A 83 8.02 -4.35 8.85
CA ASP A 83 8.03 -5.73 9.34
C ASP A 83 8.98 -6.66 8.57
N TYR A 84 9.71 -6.14 7.58
CA TYR A 84 10.61 -6.91 6.70
C TYR A 84 9.91 -8.05 5.94
N HIS A 85 8.64 -7.82 5.58
CA HIS A 85 7.82 -8.78 4.85
C HIS A 85 7.86 -8.58 3.32
N PHE A 86 8.44 -7.46 2.84
CA PHE A 86 8.52 -7.20 1.41
C PHE A 86 9.43 -8.23 0.72
N ASN A 87 8.95 -8.77 -0.41
CA ASN A 87 9.69 -9.75 -1.19
C ASN A 87 9.72 -9.33 -2.66
N LEU A 88 10.89 -8.86 -3.11
CA LEU A 88 11.11 -8.41 -4.49
C LEU A 88 10.91 -9.54 -5.51
N ILE A 89 11.37 -10.75 -5.21
CA ILE A 89 11.21 -11.91 -6.11
C ILE A 89 9.71 -12.20 -6.30
N ARG A 90 8.93 -12.10 -5.22
CA ARG A 90 7.48 -12.26 -5.30
C ARG A 90 6.83 -11.16 -6.14
N LEU A 91 7.25 -9.90 -5.99
CA LEU A 91 6.76 -8.79 -6.82
C LEU A 91 7.05 -9.03 -8.30
N VAL A 92 8.31 -9.38 -8.63
CA VAL A 92 8.73 -9.69 -10.00
C VAL A 92 7.90 -10.83 -10.58
N GLY A 93 7.71 -11.92 -9.83
CA GLY A 93 6.85 -13.02 -10.28
C GLY A 93 5.40 -12.60 -10.54
N ILE A 94 4.83 -11.71 -9.72
CA ILE A 94 3.50 -11.15 -9.99
C ILE A 94 3.50 -10.38 -11.31
N MET A 95 4.52 -9.56 -11.57
CA MET A 95 4.63 -8.77 -12.80
C MET A 95 4.78 -9.67 -14.03
N GLU A 96 5.67 -10.66 -13.99
CA GLU A 96 5.89 -11.65 -15.06
C GLU A 96 4.59 -12.39 -15.40
N SER A 97 3.95 -13.02 -14.41
CA SER A 97 2.70 -13.74 -14.60
C SER A 97 1.58 -12.84 -15.11
N THR A 98 1.54 -11.58 -14.66
CA THR A 98 0.56 -10.58 -15.13
C THR A 98 0.78 -10.27 -16.62
N ILE A 99 2.01 -9.98 -17.03
CA ILE A 99 2.35 -9.67 -18.42
C ILE A 99 2.00 -10.85 -19.34
N ILE A 100 2.37 -12.08 -18.95
CA ILE A 100 2.07 -13.30 -19.70
C ILE A 100 0.55 -13.50 -19.82
N ALA A 101 -0.20 -13.36 -18.72
CA ALA A 101 -1.66 -13.49 -18.75
C ALA A 101 -2.32 -12.45 -19.69
N HIS A 102 -1.78 -11.22 -19.76
CA HIS A 102 -2.26 -10.21 -20.69
C HIS A 102 -1.94 -10.57 -22.16
N CYS A 103 -0.77 -11.15 -22.46
CA CYS A 103 -0.46 -11.67 -23.80
C CYS A 103 -1.44 -12.76 -24.22
N GLU A 104 -1.69 -13.73 -23.35
CA GLU A 104 -2.61 -14.84 -23.61
C GLU A 104 -4.04 -14.33 -23.85
N ALA A 105 -4.53 -13.42 -23.00
CA ALA A 105 -5.87 -12.85 -23.12
C ALA A 105 -6.07 -12.07 -24.44
N GLN A 106 -5.03 -11.38 -24.91
CA GLN A 106 -5.05 -10.61 -26.17
C GLN A 106 -4.56 -11.41 -27.39
N LYS A 107 -4.27 -12.71 -27.22
CA LYS A 107 -3.76 -13.62 -28.28
C LYS A 107 -2.50 -13.08 -28.96
N LYS A 108 -1.60 -12.51 -28.18
CA LYS A 108 -0.28 -12.04 -28.63
C LYS A 108 0.79 -13.07 -28.28
N GLU A 109 1.90 -13.00 -29.01
CA GLU A 109 3.08 -13.80 -28.68
C GLU A 109 3.65 -13.36 -27.32
N ASN A 110 4.17 -14.33 -26.58
CA ASN A 110 4.84 -14.03 -25.32
C ASN A 110 6.12 -13.24 -25.59
N PRO A 111 6.44 -12.24 -24.74
CA PRO A 111 7.70 -11.51 -24.86
C PRO A 111 8.88 -12.47 -24.74
N THR A 112 10.00 -12.11 -25.37
CA THR A 112 11.25 -12.82 -25.10
C THR A 112 11.69 -12.58 -23.65
N GLU A 113 12.55 -13.44 -23.11
CA GLU A 113 13.08 -13.26 -21.75
C GLU A 113 13.79 -11.91 -21.58
N ALA A 114 14.51 -11.45 -22.61
CA ALA A 114 15.19 -10.16 -22.59
C ALA A 114 14.20 -8.98 -22.57
N ASP A 115 13.14 -9.04 -23.39
CA ASP A 115 12.10 -8.02 -23.43
C ASP A 115 11.35 -7.93 -22.09
N LEU A 116 11.06 -9.09 -21.49
CA LEU A 116 10.39 -9.18 -20.20
C LEU A 116 11.26 -8.58 -19.09
N GLU A 117 12.56 -8.89 -19.07
CA GLU A 117 13.51 -8.33 -18.11
C GLU A 117 13.59 -6.79 -18.24
N GLU A 118 13.67 -6.27 -19.46
CA GLU A 118 13.74 -4.83 -19.71
C GLU A 118 12.46 -4.10 -19.25
N LEU A 119 11.28 -4.66 -19.56
CA LEU A 119 10.00 -4.13 -19.12
C LEU A 119 9.88 -4.13 -17.58
N ILE A 120 10.31 -5.19 -16.92
CA ILE A 120 10.27 -5.28 -15.46
C ILE A 120 11.27 -4.31 -14.82
N LYS A 121 12.50 -4.23 -15.33
CA LYS A 121 13.51 -3.26 -14.85
C LYS A 121 13.03 -1.83 -14.98
N SER A 122 12.47 -1.46 -16.13
CA SER A 122 11.94 -0.11 -16.34
C SER A 122 10.77 0.18 -15.39
N SER A 123 9.84 -0.78 -15.20
CA SER A 123 8.72 -0.64 -14.25
C SER A 123 9.21 -0.53 -12.80
N LEU A 124 10.22 -1.29 -12.40
CA LEU A 124 10.79 -1.22 -11.04
C LEU A 124 11.45 0.12 -10.73
N SER A 125 11.81 0.93 -11.74
CA SER A 125 12.33 2.30 -11.51
C SER A 125 11.29 3.23 -10.86
N HIS A 126 10.00 2.88 -10.94
CA HIS A 126 8.89 3.60 -10.29
C HIS A 126 8.65 3.15 -8.84
N LEU A 127 9.40 2.16 -8.31
CA LEU A 127 9.30 1.68 -6.94
C LEU A 127 10.45 2.21 -6.07
N GLN A 128 10.12 2.80 -4.93
CA GLN A 128 11.07 3.08 -3.86
C GLN A 128 10.75 2.26 -2.63
N LEU A 129 11.74 1.54 -2.12
CA LEU A 129 11.61 0.69 -0.93
C LEU A 129 12.45 1.24 0.23
N TYR A 130 11.81 1.43 1.38
CA TYR A 130 12.46 1.83 2.62
C TYR A 130 12.21 0.79 3.70
N HIS A 131 13.28 0.33 4.35
CA HIS A 131 13.18 -0.52 5.52
C HIS A 131 13.38 0.30 6.79
N CYS A 132 12.44 0.21 7.71
CA CYS A 132 12.58 0.85 9.01
C CYS A 132 12.67 -0.19 10.11
N SER A 133 13.68 -0.06 10.96
CA SER A 133 13.97 -0.95 12.09
C SER A 133 13.47 -0.41 13.43
N SER A 134 12.98 0.84 13.45
CA SER A 134 12.45 1.49 14.65
C SER A 134 11.41 2.56 14.30
N SER A 135 10.57 2.90 15.28
CA SER A 135 9.59 3.99 15.17
C SER A 135 10.22 5.36 14.92
N HIS A 136 11.45 5.58 15.41
CA HIS A 136 12.21 6.80 15.15
C HIS A 136 12.67 6.86 13.69
N GLN A 137 13.25 5.78 13.18
CA GLN A 137 13.66 5.69 11.78
C GLN A 137 12.44 5.86 10.86
N PHE A 138 11.32 5.22 11.19
CA PHE A 138 10.07 5.36 10.44
C PHE A 138 9.58 6.82 10.38
N ALA A 139 9.54 7.53 11.51
CA ALA A 139 9.16 8.93 11.55
C ALA A 139 10.12 9.81 10.71
N ILE A 140 11.43 9.61 10.86
CA ILE A 140 12.45 10.36 10.10
C ILE A 140 12.31 10.12 8.60
N THR A 141 12.12 8.86 8.18
CA THR A 141 11.88 8.50 6.78
C THR A 141 10.65 9.24 6.24
N LEU A 142 9.54 9.26 6.98
CA LEU A 142 8.35 10.00 6.56
C LEU A 142 8.62 11.50 6.38
N PHE A 143 9.39 12.12 7.28
CA PHE A 143 9.77 13.53 7.12
C PHE A 143 10.68 13.76 5.90
N SER A 144 11.58 12.83 5.57
CA SER A 144 12.45 12.99 4.40
C SER A 144 11.73 12.78 3.06
N LEU A 145 10.60 12.08 3.04
CA LEU A 145 9.79 11.88 1.83
C LEU A 145 9.25 13.19 1.23
N GLU A 146 9.14 14.27 2.01
CA GLU A 146 8.72 15.58 1.51
C GLU A 146 9.63 16.06 0.36
N SER A 147 10.94 15.92 0.53
CA SER A 147 11.90 16.28 -0.53
C SER A 147 11.75 15.39 -1.76
N ILE A 148 11.46 14.10 -1.56
CA ILE A 148 11.37 13.12 -2.65
C ILE A 148 10.12 13.36 -3.48
N LEU A 149 8.96 13.46 -2.83
CA LEU A 149 7.67 13.71 -3.49
C LEU A 149 7.62 15.06 -4.22
N GLY A 150 8.44 16.02 -3.78
CA GLY A 150 8.64 17.30 -4.47
C GLY A 150 9.41 17.20 -5.80
N HIS A 151 10.18 16.13 -6.03
CA HIS A 151 10.93 15.90 -7.26
C HIS A 151 10.34 14.77 -8.12
N GLN A 152 9.40 14.00 -7.57
CA GLN A 152 8.76 12.86 -8.22
C GLN A 152 7.24 13.02 -8.28
N PRO A 153 6.73 13.78 -9.28
CA PRO A 153 5.29 13.96 -9.47
C PRO A 153 4.54 12.67 -9.86
N GLU A 154 5.24 11.66 -10.38
CA GLU A 154 4.71 10.36 -10.75
C GLU A 154 4.30 9.51 -9.54
N THR A 155 4.89 9.74 -8.37
CA THR A 155 4.59 8.98 -7.16
C THR A 155 3.23 9.35 -6.59
N CYS A 156 2.23 8.48 -6.67
CA CYS A 156 0.87 8.81 -6.21
C CYS A 156 0.43 8.04 -4.96
N VAL A 157 1.22 7.04 -4.50
CA VAL A 157 0.87 6.22 -3.34
C VAL A 157 2.05 5.94 -2.42
N LEU A 158 1.78 6.04 -1.12
CA LEU A 158 2.65 5.55 -0.05
C LEU A 158 2.02 4.30 0.57
N MET A 159 2.70 3.16 0.42
CA MET A 159 2.32 1.88 1.02
C MET A 159 3.16 1.61 2.27
N ILE A 160 2.53 1.18 3.37
CA ILE A 160 3.19 0.94 4.66
C ILE A 160 2.83 -0.48 5.15
N ASP A 161 3.83 -1.32 5.39
CA ASP A 161 3.64 -2.69 5.90
C ASP A 161 4.55 -2.94 7.13
N SER A 162 4.09 -2.82 8.37
CA SER A 162 2.78 -2.33 8.83
C SER A 162 2.90 -1.02 9.62
N ILE A 163 1.80 -0.28 9.81
CA ILE A 163 1.80 0.89 10.70
C ILE A 163 1.94 0.49 12.17
N SER A 164 1.60 -0.75 12.50
CA SER A 164 1.58 -1.29 13.86
C SER A 164 2.90 -1.91 14.33
N SER A 165 3.91 -2.04 13.47
CA SER A 165 5.16 -2.79 13.74
C SER A 165 5.84 -2.44 15.05
N PHE A 166 5.90 -1.14 15.40
CA PHE A 166 6.61 -0.66 16.58
C PHE A 166 5.72 -0.48 17.81
N TYR A 167 4.44 -0.87 17.74
CA TYR A 167 3.45 -0.61 18.79
C TYR A 167 3.95 -1.03 20.17
N TRP A 168 4.37 -2.29 20.32
CA TRP A 168 4.79 -2.81 21.63
C TRP A 168 6.08 -2.17 22.15
N LEU A 169 7.01 -1.85 21.25
CA LEU A 169 8.27 -1.20 21.59
C LEU A 169 8.03 0.24 22.09
N ASP A 170 7.14 0.98 21.43
CA ASP A 170 6.77 2.32 21.83
C ASP A 170 5.97 2.31 23.15
N ARG A 171 5.04 1.36 23.32
CA ARG A 171 4.31 1.15 24.59
C ARG A 171 5.26 0.89 25.75
N HIS A 172 6.28 0.05 25.55
CA HIS A 172 7.28 -0.22 26.58
C HIS A 172 8.15 1.00 26.88
N SER A 173 8.62 1.69 25.83
CA SER A 173 9.53 2.83 25.96
C SER A 173 8.88 4.06 26.61
N GLY A 174 7.56 4.23 26.45
CA GLY A 174 6.81 5.34 27.03
C GLY A 174 6.55 5.25 28.55
N GLY A 175 6.93 4.16 29.21
CA GLY A 175 6.68 3.94 30.64
C GLY A 175 5.19 4.05 30.99
N ASP A 176 4.85 4.67 32.11
CA ASP A 176 3.44 4.79 32.57
C ASP A 176 2.66 5.93 31.87
N ARG A 177 3.31 6.72 31.01
CA ARG A 177 2.69 7.90 30.39
C ARG A 177 2.16 7.56 29.01
N TYR A 178 0.85 7.40 28.92
CA TYR A 178 0.16 7.12 27.64
C TYR A 178 0.56 8.05 26.48
N LYS A 179 0.79 9.34 26.78
CA LYS A 179 1.25 10.32 25.77
C LYS A 179 2.63 9.99 25.21
N GLU A 180 3.57 9.53 26.04
CA GLU A 180 4.91 9.14 25.57
C GLU A 180 4.84 7.80 24.84
N GLN A 181 3.97 6.88 25.28
CA GLN A 181 3.74 5.59 24.62
C GLN A 181 3.24 5.73 23.17
N GLU A 182 2.45 6.76 22.86
CA GLU A 182 1.92 7.00 21.51
C GLU A 182 2.67 8.06 20.72
N LYS A 183 3.73 8.64 21.30
CA LYS A 183 4.40 9.83 20.75
C LYS A 183 4.93 9.60 19.34
N ASN A 184 5.61 8.49 19.13
CA ASN A 184 6.28 8.20 17.85
C ASN A 184 5.26 7.93 16.74
N LEU A 185 4.26 7.09 17.00
CA LEU A 185 3.17 6.86 16.05
C LEU A 185 2.36 8.13 15.77
N THR A 186 2.14 8.98 16.78
CA THR A 186 1.47 10.27 16.59
C THR A 186 2.28 11.18 15.67
N ALA A 187 3.61 11.26 15.85
CA ALA A 187 4.49 12.01 14.98
C ALA A 187 4.48 11.47 13.53
N ALA A 188 4.51 10.14 13.37
CA ALA A 188 4.38 9.49 12.07
C ALA A 188 3.03 9.83 11.39
N CYS A 189 1.91 9.80 12.14
CA CYS A 189 0.60 10.20 11.63
C CYS A 189 0.59 11.67 11.17
N THR A 190 1.21 12.58 11.94
CA THR A 190 1.35 13.98 11.52
C THR A 190 2.15 14.11 10.22
N ALA A 191 3.26 13.38 10.08
CA ALA A 191 4.02 13.37 8.83
C ALA A 191 3.19 12.82 7.67
N ILE A 192 2.50 11.69 7.85
CA ILE A 192 1.61 11.10 6.83
C ILE A 192 0.52 12.09 6.39
N ASP A 193 -0.12 12.78 7.34
CA ASP A 193 -1.16 13.77 7.03
C ASP A 193 -0.59 14.95 6.23
N ASN A 194 0.59 15.43 6.60
CA ASN A 194 1.28 16.49 5.86
C ASN A 194 1.62 16.04 4.44
N LEU A 195 2.20 14.85 4.26
CA LEU A 195 2.56 14.31 2.94
C LEU A 195 1.33 14.16 2.03
N ARG A 196 0.27 13.50 2.52
CA ARG A 196 -0.94 13.28 1.71
C ARG A 196 -1.62 14.59 1.35
N THR A 197 -1.71 15.55 2.27
CA THR A 197 -2.44 16.80 2.02
C THR A 197 -1.67 17.74 1.10
N THR A 198 -0.35 17.80 1.27
CA THR A 198 0.57 18.65 0.51
C THR A 198 0.75 18.14 -0.92
N TYR A 199 1.04 16.84 -1.08
CA TYR A 199 1.36 16.25 -2.39
C TYR A 199 0.18 15.54 -3.04
N GLN A 200 -0.99 15.48 -2.39
CA GLN A 200 -2.19 14.82 -2.92
C GLN A 200 -2.01 13.31 -3.19
N ILE A 201 -1.08 12.66 -2.49
CA ILE A 201 -0.89 11.20 -2.58
C ILE A 201 -1.91 10.43 -1.74
N SER A 202 -2.18 9.18 -2.09
CA SER A 202 -2.97 8.25 -1.27
C SER A 202 -2.06 7.41 -0.37
N ILE A 203 -2.59 6.96 0.76
CA ILE A 203 -1.88 6.13 1.74
C ILE A 203 -2.58 4.77 1.80
N ILE A 204 -1.81 3.68 1.73
CA ILE A 204 -2.30 2.34 2.01
C ILE A 204 -1.44 1.76 3.13
N SER A 205 -2.05 1.29 4.21
CA SER A 205 -1.31 0.66 5.29
C SER A 205 -1.91 -0.65 5.71
N SER A 206 -1.07 -1.61 6.06
CA SER A 206 -1.49 -2.81 6.77
C SER A 206 -1.49 -2.59 8.29
N THR A 207 -2.38 -3.27 8.98
CA THR A 207 -2.46 -3.36 10.45
C THR A 207 -2.86 -4.78 10.84
N SER A 208 -2.26 -5.32 11.90
CA SER A 208 -2.66 -6.61 12.48
C SER A 208 -3.18 -6.44 13.91
N PRO A 209 -4.18 -7.25 14.34
CA PRO A 209 -4.65 -7.23 15.73
C PRO A 209 -3.54 -7.61 16.70
N LEU A 210 -3.53 -6.97 17.88
CA LEU A 210 -2.55 -7.23 18.93
C LEU A 210 -2.68 -8.62 19.58
N VAL A 211 -3.90 -9.12 19.66
CA VAL A 211 -4.22 -10.41 20.28
C VAL A 211 -4.96 -11.25 19.25
N GLN A 212 -4.41 -12.43 18.93
CA GLN A 212 -5.11 -13.42 18.13
C GLN A 212 -6.29 -13.96 18.95
N LYS A 213 -7.51 -13.66 18.52
CA LYS A 213 -8.69 -14.27 19.14
C LYS A 213 -8.92 -15.62 18.47
N LYS A 214 -8.90 -16.71 19.26
CA LYS A 214 -9.42 -18.02 18.83
C LYS A 214 -10.95 -17.96 18.74
N GLY A 215 -11.48 -17.27 17.74
CA GLY A 215 -12.91 -17.08 17.49
C GLY A 215 -13.20 -16.89 16.01
N ILE A 216 -14.48 -16.87 15.61
CA ILE A 216 -14.91 -16.82 14.20
C ILE A 216 -14.19 -15.67 13.47
N ALA A 217 -13.36 -16.03 12.49
CA ALA A 217 -12.57 -15.10 11.71
C ALA A 217 -13.47 -14.12 10.95
N GLY A 218 -13.38 -12.83 11.31
CA GLY A 218 -13.80 -11.72 10.45
C GLY A 218 -14.88 -10.77 10.98
N GLU A 219 -15.07 -10.61 12.29
CA GLU A 219 -16.00 -9.60 12.84
C GLU A 219 -15.43 -8.65 13.91
N ASP A 220 -14.28 -8.96 14.51
CA ASP A 220 -13.72 -8.13 15.59
C ASP A 220 -12.60 -7.20 15.08
N TYR A 221 -12.98 -6.12 14.41
CA TYR A 221 -12.10 -4.94 14.34
C TYR A 221 -11.94 -4.37 15.75
N SER A 222 -10.71 -4.15 16.18
CA SER A 222 -10.42 -3.56 17.48
C SER A 222 -9.46 -2.39 17.29
N ASP A 223 -9.94 -1.20 17.60
CA ASP A 223 -9.10 -0.01 17.68
C ASP A 223 -8.09 -0.13 18.82
N PHE A 224 -6.80 -0.10 18.49
CA PHE A 224 -5.73 -0.08 19.49
C PHE A 224 -4.63 0.94 19.19
N LEU A 225 -4.59 1.44 17.95
CA LEU A 225 -3.67 2.48 17.51
C LEU A 225 -4.10 3.85 18.02
N CYS A 226 -3.21 4.83 17.93
CA CYS A 226 -3.46 6.16 18.48
C CYS A 226 -4.61 6.87 17.75
N LYS A 227 -5.26 7.81 18.44
CA LYS A 227 -6.38 8.60 17.88
C LYS A 227 -6.01 9.37 16.61
N ALA A 228 -4.73 9.72 16.43
CA ALA A 228 -4.27 10.38 15.21
C ALA A 228 -4.45 9.47 13.99
N TRP A 229 -4.03 8.20 14.08
CA TRP A 229 -4.21 7.21 13.02
C TRP A 229 -5.70 6.98 12.70
N LEU A 230 -6.50 6.75 13.75
CA LEU A 230 -7.93 6.47 13.59
C LEU A 230 -8.72 7.60 12.90
N ARG A 231 -8.25 8.84 13.02
CA ARG A 231 -8.83 10.01 12.33
C ARG A 231 -8.37 10.15 10.88
N LEU A 232 -7.19 9.65 10.55
CA LEU A 232 -6.65 9.70 9.19
C LEU A 232 -7.31 8.67 8.30
N VAL A 233 -7.50 7.46 8.80
CA VAL A 233 -8.11 6.35 8.07
C VAL A 233 -9.54 6.72 7.68
N ASN A 234 -9.80 6.77 6.38
CA ASN A 234 -11.12 7.05 5.83
C ASN A 234 -11.73 5.85 5.09
N ARG A 235 -10.93 4.82 4.83
CA ARG A 235 -11.36 3.57 4.18
C ARG A 235 -10.72 2.38 4.89
N ARG A 236 -11.49 1.29 5.06
CA ARG A 236 -10.99 0.05 5.69
C ARG A 236 -11.41 -1.18 4.90
N ILE A 237 -10.51 -2.15 4.80
CA ILE A 237 -10.80 -3.50 4.34
C ILE A 237 -10.37 -4.48 5.42
N LEU A 238 -11.28 -5.34 5.85
CA LEU A 238 -10.99 -6.42 6.79
C LEU A 238 -10.61 -7.68 6.03
N PHE A 239 -9.39 -8.16 6.27
CA PHE A 239 -8.84 -9.39 5.71
C PHE A 239 -8.95 -10.54 6.70
N SER A 240 -9.38 -11.70 6.20
CA SER A 240 -9.42 -12.94 6.97
C SER A 240 -9.06 -14.13 6.11
N GLN A 241 -8.40 -15.12 6.69
CA GLN A 241 -8.15 -16.40 6.03
C GLN A 241 -9.34 -17.34 6.27
N LYS A 242 -9.93 -17.89 5.21
CA LYS A 242 -11.05 -18.84 5.30
C LYS A 242 -10.60 -20.29 5.20
N SER A 243 -9.59 -20.55 4.38
CA SER A 243 -8.92 -21.85 4.24
C SER A 243 -7.46 -21.62 3.87
N GLN A 244 -6.70 -22.70 3.64
CA GLN A 244 -5.30 -22.58 3.20
C GLN A 244 -5.15 -21.79 1.87
N GLN A 245 -6.15 -21.84 0.99
CA GLN A 245 -6.08 -21.24 -0.34
C GLN A 245 -7.05 -20.07 -0.54
N ASN A 246 -8.07 -19.94 0.31
CA ASN A 246 -9.11 -18.91 0.17
C ASN A 246 -9.04 -17.89 1.30
N PHE A 247 -9.10 -16.63 0.89
CA PHE A 247 -9.09 -15.44 1.73
C PHE A 247 -10.37 -14.66 1.49
N MET A 248 -10.71 -13.79 2.44
CA MET A 248 -11.87 -12.92 2.37
C MET A 248 -11.47 -11.50 2.72
N ALA A 249 -11.84 -10.58 1.85
CA ALA A 249 -11.75 -9.15 2.07
C ALA A 249 -13.17 -8.58 2.24
N LYS A 250 -13.43 -7.86 3.33
CA LYS A 250 -14.69 -7.17 3.60
C LYS A 250 -14.45 -5.66 3.59
N TRP A 251 -15.10 -4.95 2.67
CA TRP A 251 -15.04 -3.49 2.63
C TRP A 251 -15.97 -2.91 3.69
N ILE A 252 -15.45 -1.98 4.49
CA ILE A 252 -16.17 -1.33 5.58
C ILE A 252 -16.51 0.11 5.18
N SER A 253 -17.78 0.47 5.33
CA SER A 253 -18.30 1.82 5.14
C SER A 253 -19.27 2.16 6.26
N ALA A 254 -19.09 3.33 6.89
CA ALA A 254 -19.88 3.77 8.05
C ALA A 254 -20.02 2.67 9.12
N ASP A 255 -18.89 2.02 9.46
CA ASP A 255 -18.78 0.93 10.44
C ASP A 255 -19.63 -0.31 10.14
N LYS A 256 -20.06 -0.48 8.89
CA LYS A 256 -20.79 -1.66 8.41
C LYS A 256 -20.08 -2.30 7.23
N VAL A 257 -20.25 -3.62 7.09
CA VAL A 257 -19.78 -4.34 5.90
C VAL A 257 -20.66 -3.91 4.73
N ALA A 258 -20.05 -3.22 3.77
CA ALA A 258 -20.74 -2.75 2.58
C ALA A 258 -20.56 -3.71 1.39
N SER A 259 -19.43 -4.42 1.33
CA SER A 259 -19.25 -5.53 0.38
C SER A 259 -18.23 -6.54 0.90
N SER A 260 -18.25 -7.75 0.35
CA SER A 260 -17.22 -8.76 0.60
C SER A 260 -16.83 -9.47 -0.68
N ARG A 261 -15.56 -9.85 -0.77
CA ARG A 261 -14.99 -10.61 -1.89
C ARG A 261 -14.13 -11.75 -1.35
N ILE A 262 -14.25 -12.90 -2.00
CA ILE A 262 -13.37 -14.04 -1.77
C ILE A 262 -12.29 -13.98 -2.84
N PHE A 263 -11.06 -14.27 -2.43
CA PHE A 263 -9.93 -14.31 -3.35
C PHE A 263 -8.96 -15.42 -2.95
N ALA A 264 -8.20 -15.90 -3.91
CA ALA A 264 -7.04 -16.75 -3.73
C ALA A 264 -5.77 -15.96 -4.04
N ILE A 265 -4.62 -16.50 -3.62
CA ILE A 265 -3.30 -15.91 -3.90
C ILE A 265 -2.59 -16.90 -4.82
N GLY A 266 -2.42 -16.52 -6.09
CA GLY A 266 -1.72 -17.31 -7.10
C GLY A 266 -0.52 -16.56 -7.67
N GLU A 267 0.03 -17.04 -8.78
CA GLU A 267 1.28 -16.49 -9.35
C GLU A 267 1.12 -15.02 -9.78
N GLN A 268 0.00 -14.66 -10.40
CA GLN A 268 -0.38 -13.29 -10.78
C GLN A 268 -0.82 -12.39 -9.60
N GLY A 269 -0.67 -12.83 -8.36
CA GLY A 269 -1.09 -12.09 -7.18
C GLY A 269 -2.50 -12.48 -6.73
N LEU A 270 -3.40 -11.51 -6.58
CA LEU A 270 -4.77 -11.76 -6.15
C LEU A 270 -5.61 -12.32 -7.30
N ILE A 271 -6.33 -13.42 -7.05
CA ILE A 271 -7.27 -14.04 -7.99
C ILE A 271 -8.64 -14.03 -7.35
N PHE A 272 -9.59 -13.34 -7.96
CA PHE A 272 -10.97 -13.30 -7.47
C PHE A 272 -11.78 -14.42 -8.10
N THR A 273 -12.54 -15.14 -7.28
CA THR A 273 -13.56 -16.09 -7.75
C THR A 273 -14.87 -15.34 -7.93
N GLU A 274 -15.55 -15.56 -9.06
CA GLU A 274 -16.92 -15.06 -9.29
C GLU A 274 -17.93 -15.59 -8.27
#